data_AF-A0AAU0BGB5-F1
#
_entry.id   AF-A0AAU0BGB5-F1
#
_cell.length_a   1.000
_cell.length_b   1.000
_cell.length_c   1.000
_cell.angle_alpha   90.00
_cell.angle_beta   90.00
_cell.angle_gamma   90.00
#
_symmetry.space_group_name_H-M   'P 1'
#
loop_
_entity.id
_entity.type
_entity.pdbx_description
1 polymer ?
#
loop_
_entity_poly.entity_id
_entity_poly.type
_entity_poly.pdbx_seq_one_letter_code
_entity_poly.pdbx_strand_id
1 'polypeptide(L)'
;MITYPSEPELVLALDHHDELVRQCAAGALSLGAFCAAYDNFYWAYALDGHESDAAGQALLGRLAARIAPHRALAETVLANIHPETPKTHASYGKAGRLGTDEAMVRLKLIAAGLLSWRA
;
A
#
# COMPACT_ATOMS: atom_id res chain seq x y z
N MET A 1 -4.27 -25.64 -7.84
CA MET A 1 -3.05 -25.31 -7.08
C MET A 1 -2.71 -23.88 -7.44
N ILE A 2 -2.98 -22.92 -6.56
CA ILE A 2 -2.59 -21.52 -6.81
C ILE A 2 -1.08 -21.50 -6.62
N THR A 3 -0.33 -21.34 -7.70
CA THR A 3 1.12 -21.23 -7.64
C THR A 3 1.45 -19.81 -7.18
N TYR A 4 2.41 -19.68 -6.26
CA TYR A 4 2.87 -18.37 -5.81
C TYR A 4 3.36 -17.53 -7.01
N PRO A 5 3.15 -16.20 -7.04
CA PRO A 5 3.55 -15.37 -8.16
C PRO A 5 5.02 -15.57 -8.53
N SER A 6 5.31 -15.65 -9.83
CA SER A 6 6.69 -15.66 -10.29
C SER A 6 7.36 -14.29 -10.04
N GLU A 7 8.69 -14.27 -10.01
CA GLU A 7 9.45 -13.02 -9.87
C GLU A 7 9.05 -11.91 -10.87
N PRO A 8 8.95 -12.16 -12.19
CA PRO A 8 8.56 -11.10 -13.14
C PRO A 8 7.14 -10.60 -12.91
N GLU A 9 6.20 -11.48 -12.53
CA GLU A 9 4.83 -11.07 -12.20
C GLU A 9 4.81 -10.18 -10.95
N LEU A 10 5.55 -10.58 -9.91
CA LEU A 10 5.63 -9.81 -8.68
C LEU A 10 6.30 -8.45 -8.89
N VAL A 11 7.39 -8.39 -9.68
CA VAL A 11 8.06 -7.13 -10.03
C VAL A 11 7.13 -6.20 -10.80
N LEU A 12 6.39 -6.72 -11.78
CA LEU A 12 5.43 -5.93 -12.56
C LEU A 12 4.29 -5.40 -11.67
N ALA A 13 3.78 -6.25 -10.77
CA ALA A 13 2.75 -5.84 -9.83
C ALA A 13 3.28 -4.74 -8.91
N LEU A 14 4.48 -4.88 -8.35
CA LEU A 14 5.11 -3.84 -7.55
C LEU A 14 5.32 -2.55 -8.37
N ASP A 15 5.70 -2.63 -9.66
CA ASP A 15 5.93 -1.43 -10.50
C ASP A 15 4.64 -0.63 -10.68
N HIS A 16 3.55 -1.35 -10.93
CA HIS A 16 2.22 -0.77 -11.06
C HIS A 16 1.79 -0.07 -9.76
N HIS A 17 1.94 -0.74 -8.62
CA HIS A 17 1.49 -0.18 -7.34
C HIS A 17 2.41 0.93 -6.83
N ASP A 18 3.71 0.88 -7.11
CA ASP A 18 4.65 1.97 -6.89
C ASP A 18 4.22 3.24 -7.65
N GLU A 19 3.74 3.08 -8.88
CA GLU A 19 3.22 4.19 -9.68
C GLU A 19 1.92 4.75 -9.10
N LEU A 20 0.97 3.90 -8.68
CA LEU A 20 -0.26 4.35 -8.03
C LEU A 20 0.02 5.19 -6.77
N VAL A 21 0.96 4.74 -5.93
CA VAL A 21 1.36 5.47 -4.72
C VAL A 21 1.99 6.82 -5.08
N ARG A 22 2.85 6.87 -6.11
CA ARG A 22 3.47 8.12 -6.59
C ARG A 22 2.44 9.09 -7.18
N GLN A 23 1.50 8.62 -7.99
CA GLN A 23 0.44 9.46 -8.56
C GLN A 23 -0.48 10.03 -7.47
N CYS A 24 -0.81 9.23 -6.46
CA CYS A 24 -1.60 9.71 -5.33
C CYS A 24 -0.82 10.75 -4.50
N ALA A 25 0.45 10.48 -4.19
CA ALA A 25 1.30 11.41 -3.46
C ALA A 25 1.49 12.76 -4.19
N ALA A 26 1.60 12.73 -5.52
CA ALA A 26 1.70 13.91 -6.38
C ALA A 26 0.36 14.65 -6.56
N GLY A 27 -0.76 14.08 -6.11
CA GLY A 27 -2.11 14.64 -6.31
C GLY A 27 -2.67 14.43 -7.72
N ALA A 28 -2.01 13.63 -8.56
CA ALA A 28 -2.51 13.23 -9.88
C ALA A 28 -3.65 12.20 -9.77
N LEU A 29 -3.70 11.46 -8.66
CA LEU A 29 -4.75 10.51 -8.33
C LEU A 29 -5.38 10.87 -6.98
N SER A 30 -6.72 10.95 -6.92
CA SER A 30 -7.42 11.21 -5.65
C SER A 30 -7.29 10.02 -4.69
N LEU A 31 -7.39 10.25 -3.38
CA LEU A 31 -7.29 9.16 -2.40
C LEU A 31 -8.35 8.06 -2.64
N GLY A 32 -9.58 8.44 -2.99
CA GLY A 32 -10.63 7.47 -3.31
C GLY A 32 -10.33 6.63 -4.55
N ALA A 33 -9.83 7.24 -5.62
CA ALA A 33 -9.44 6.51 -6.84
C ALA A 33 -8.19 5.65 -6.59
N PHE A 34 -7.27 6.12 -5.77
CA PHE A 34 -6.12 5.35 -5.31
C PHE A 34 -6.56 4.12 -4.52
N CYS A 35 -7.42 4.26 -3.51
CA CYS A 35 -7.91 3.12 -2.73
C CYS A 35 -8.63 2.10 -3.62
N ALA A 36 -9.39 2.54 -4.62
CA ALA A 36 -10.06 1.63 -5.55
C ALA A 36 -9.08 0.90 -6.49
N ALA A 37 -8.01 1.57 -6.94
CA ALA A 37 -7.02 0.98 -7.84
C ALA A 37 -5.97 0.12 -7.13
N TYR A 38 -5.56 0.54 -5.93
CA TYR A 38 -4.60 -0.16 -5.08
C TYR A 38 -5.24 -1.33 -4.33
N ASP A 39 -6.53 -1.21 -4.01
CA ASP A 39 -7.35 -2.19 -3.32
C ASP A 39 -6.63 -2.74 -2.06
N ASN A 40 -6.40 -4.05 -2.00
CA ASN A 40 -5.74 -4.73 -0.90
C ASN A 40 -4.44 -5.43 -1.32
N PHE A 41 -3.71 -4.84 -2.29
CA PHE A 41 -2.54 -5.43 -2.96
C PHE A 41 -1.59 -6.22 -2.05
N TYR A 42 -1.15 -5.63 -0.93
CA TYR A 42 -0.19 -6.25 -0.01
C TYR A 42 -0.67 -7.62 0.51
N TRP A 43 -1.95 -7.70 0.88
CA TRP A 43 -2.56 -8.92 1.38
C TRP A 43 -3.00 -9.85 0.25
N ALA A 44 -3.54 -9.29 -0.84
CA ALA A 44 -4.01 -10.06 -2.00
C ALA A 44 -2.88 -10.83 -2.71
N TYR A 45 -1.66 -10.30 -2.69
CA TYR A 45 -0.46 -10.96 -3.23
C TYR A 45 0.33 -11.76 -2.18
N ALA A 46 -0.19 -11.88 -0.94
CA ALA A 46 0.49 -12.55 0.17
C ALA A 46 1.95 -12.11 0.34
N LEU A 47 2.18 -10.79 0.31
CA LEU A 47 3.51 -10.20 0.44
C LEU A 47 4.07 -10.28 1.86
N ASP A 48 3.23 -10.67 2.82
CA ASP A 48 3.63 -11.05 4.19
C ASP A 48 4.28 -12.44 4.26
N GLY A 49 4.21 -13.21 3.17
CA GLY A 49 4.82 -14.52 3.04
C GLY A 49 3.98 -15.67 3.59
N HIS A 50 2.73 -15.43 4.03
CA HIS A 50 1.91 -16.47 4.65
C HIS A 50 1.60 -17.64 3.71
N GLU A 51 1.40 -17.31 2.43
CA GLU A 51 1.06 -18.27 1.37
C GLU A 51 2.29 -18.72 0.55
N SER A 52 3.51 -18.32 0.95
CA SER A 52 4.74 -18.59 0.19
C SER A 52 5.39 -19.92 0.58
N ASP A 53 5.87 -20.66 -0.42
CA ASP A 53 6.82 -21.75 -0.20
C ASP A 53 8.25 -21.22 0.02
N ALA A 54 9.24 -22.11 0.16
CA ALA A 54 10.63 -21.72 0.38
C ALA A 54 11.22 -20.84 -0.75
N ALA A 55 10.81 -21.05 -1.99
CA ALA A 55 11.26 -20.24 -3.12
C ALA A 55 10.59 -18.85 -3.11
N GLY A 56 9.29 -18.80 -2.79
CA GLY A 56 8.54 -17.57 -2.57
C GLY A 56 9.11 -16.73 -1.42
N GLN A 57 9.45 -17.37 -0.29
CA GLN A 57 10.11 -16.70 0.84
C GLN A 57 11.47 -16.10 0.46
N ALA A 58 12.27 -16.81 -0.34
CA ALA A 58 13.54 -16.29 -0.84
C ALA A 58 13.35 -15.10 -1.80
N LEU A 59 12.33 -15.15 -2.67
CA LEU A 59 11.95 -14.04 -3.54
C LEU A 59 11.49 -12.81 -2.75
N LEU A 60 10.60 -12.99 -1.77
CA LEU A 60 10.14 -11.93 -0.87
C LEU A 60 11.30 -11.32 -0.09
N GLY A 61 12.25 -12.13 0.39
CA GLY A 61 13.46 -11.65 1.04
C GLY A 61 14.30 -10.73 0.15
N ARG A 62 14.44 -11.07 -1.14
CA ARG A 62 15.15 -10.21 -2.12
C ARG A 62 14.42 -8.91 -2.40
N LEU A 63 13.08 -8.93 -2.37
CA LEU A 63 12.24 -7.77 -2.64
C LEU A 63 11.79 -7.02 -1.36
N ALA A 64 12.29 -7.41 -0.18
CA ALA A 64 11.79 -6.93 1.11
C ALA A 64 11.85 -5.40 1.23
N ALA A 65 12.94 -4.78 0.77
CA ALA A 65 13.09 -3.32 0.78
C ALA A 65 12.01 -2.60 -0.04
N ARG A 66 11.57 -3.23 -1.14
CA ARG A 66 10.54 -2.72 -2.03
C ARG A 66 9.13 -3.00 -1.52
N ILE A 67 8.95 -4.10 -0.80
CA ILE A 67 7.67 -4.48 -0.18
C ILE A 67 7.40 -3.67 1.09
N ALA A 68 8.44 -3.27 1.83
CA ALA A 68 8.29 -2.59 3.12
C ALA A 68 7.41 -1.32 3.08
N PRO A 69 7.51 -0.43 2.07
CA PRO A 69 6.59 0.70 1.93
C PRO A 69 5.13 0.27 1.72
N HIS A 70 4.87 -0.78 0.95
CA HIS A 70 3.52 -1.32 0.74
C HIS A 70 2.95 -1.94 2.02
N ARG A 71 3.79 -2.61 2.80
CA ARG A 71 3.42 -3.09 4.14
C ARG A 71 3.02 -1.94 5.06
N ALA A 72 3.88 -0.92 5.15
CA ALA A 72 3.61 0.26 5.97
C ALA A 72 2.31 0.95 5.53
N LEU A 73 2.06 1.06 4.22
CA LEU A 73 0.84 1.65 3.69
C LEU A 73 -0.40 0.83 4.04
N ALA A 74 -0.34 -0.48 3.88
CA ALA A 74 -1.45 -1.38 4.21
C ALA A 74 -1.77 -1.35 5.70
N GLU A 75 -0.76 -1.50 6.57
CA GLU A 75 -0.95 -1.63 8.02
C GLU A 75 -1.24 -0.29 8.72
N THR A 76 -0.66 0.82 8.25
CA THR A 76 -0.72 2.10 8.98
C THR A 76 -1.67 3.12 8.37
N VAL A 77 -1.94 3.03 7.06
CA VAL A 77 -2.82 3.96 6.35
C VAL A 77 -4.12 3.27 5.97
N LEU A 78 -4.09 2.30 5.05
CA LEU A 78 -5.29 1.69 4.50
C LEU A 78 -6.14 0.99 5.56
N ALA A 79 -5.53 0.29 6.51
CA ALA A 79 -6.24 -0.34 7.63
C ALA A 79 -6.97 0.66 8.55
N ASN A 80 -6.60 1.95 8.50
CA ASN A 80 -7.13 2.99 9.40
C ASN A 80 -7.94 4.07 8.66
N ILE A 81 -8.01 4.04 7.32
CA ILE A 81 -8.88 4.94 6.54
C ILE A 81 -10.33 4.52 6.76
N HIS A 82 -11.15 5.46 7.21
CA HIS A 82 -12.60 5.29 7.17
C HIS A 82 -13.12 5.86 5.85
N PRO A 83 -13.94 5.13 5.08
CA PRO A 83 -14.66 5.74 3.96
C PRO A 83 -15.49 6.90 4.50
N GLU A 84 -15.37 8.07 3.88
CA GLU A 84 -16.04 9.28 4.33
C GLU A 84 -17.55 9.04 4.48
N THR A 85 -18.06 8.98 5.72
CA THR A 85 -19.47 9.25 5.93
C THR A 85 -19.69 10.74 5.62
N PRO A 86 -20.73 11.09 4.84
CA PRO A 86 -20.96 12.46 4.41
C PRO A 86 -21.02 13.40 5.62
N LYS A 87 -20.39 14.57 5.49
CA LYS A 87 -20.25 15.62 6.50
C LYS A 87 -21.57 15.95 7.19
N THR A 88 -21.91 15.22 8.25
CA THR A 88 -22.86 15.65 9.26
C THR A 88 -22.24 15.34 10.62
N HIS A 89 -22.09 16.43 11.38
CA HIS A 89 -21.63 16.50 12.76
C HIS A 89 -20.13 16.32 13.02
N ALA A 90 -19.53 17.49 13.30
CA ALA A 90 -18.38 17.65 14.15
C ALA A 90 -18.52 16.83 15.43
N SER A 91 -17.56 15.93 15.63
CA SER A 91 -17.12 15.25 16.85
C SER A 91 -16.71 13.86 16.41
N TYR A 92 -15.48 13.46 16.68
CA TYR A 92 -15.11 12.14 17.21
C TYR A 92 -13.61 11.97 17.06
N GLY A 93 -12.88 12.45 18.07
CA GLY A 93 -11.67 11.77 18.48
C GLY A 93 -12.05 10.35 18.89
N LYS A 94 -11.79 9.38 18.02
CA LYS A 94 -11.75 7.96 18.37
C LYS A 94 -10.40 7.43 17.90
N ALA A 95 -9.60 7.03 18.86
CA ALA A 95 -8.25 6.50 18.68
C ALA A 95 -8.22 5.47 17.54
N GLY A 96 -7.36 5.71 16.55
CA GLY A 96 -7.07 4.76 15.46
C GLY A 96 -7.72 5.03 14.09
N ARG A 97 -8.57 6.07 13.92
CA ARG A 97 -9.14 6.40 12.60
C ARG A 97 -8.41 7.57 11.95
N LEU A 98 -8.04 7.42 10.68
CA LEU A 98 -7.44 8.49 9.87
C LEU A 98 -8.51 9.19 9.05
N GLY A 99 -8.55 10.53 9.17
CA GLY A 99 -9.22 11.36 8.19
C GLY A 99 -8.44 11.42 6.88
N THR A 100 -9.10 11.81 5.79
CA THR A 100 -8.51 11.93 4.44
C THR A 100 -7.21 12.73 4.43
N ASP A 101 -7.15 13.87 5.12
CA ASP A 101 -5.96 14.73 5.15
C ASP A 101 -4.77 14.04 5.85
N GLU A 102 -5.01 13.36 6.98
CA GLU A 102 -3.96 12.66 7.72
C GLU A 102 -3.47 11.42 6.95
N ALA A 103 -4.38 10.69 6.31
CA ALA A 103 -4.05 9.58 5.42
C ALA A 103 -3.16 10.04 4.26
N MET A 104 -3.47 11.18 3.64
CA MET A 104 -2.66 11.77 2.57
C MET A 104 -1.27 12.21 3.04
N VAL A 105 -1.15 12.77 4.25
CA VAL A 105 0.16 13.12 4.83
C VAL A 105 1.02 11.87 5.02
N ARG A 106 0.46 10.81 5.61
CA ARG A 106 1.18 9.54 5.83
C ARG A 106 1.54 8.85 4.52
N LEU A 107 0.63 8.84 3.54
CA LEU A 107 0.89 8.30 2.20
C LEU A 107 2.07 9.02 1.54
N LYS A 108 2.12 10.35 1.61
CA LYS A 108 3.24 11.14 1.04
C LYS A 108 4.58 10.82 1.70
N LEU A 109 4.60 10.58 3.02
CA LEU A 109 5.82 10.16 3.72
C LEU A 109 6.31 8.78 3.25
N ILE A 110 5.40 7.83 3.08
CA ILE A 110 5.72 6.49 2.55
C ILE A 110 6.20 6.59 1.10
N ALA A 111 5.54 7.41 0.28
CA ALA A 111 5.92 7.65 -1.12
C ALA A 111 7.31 8.28 -1.26
N ALA A 112 7.71 9.15 -0.33
CA ALA A 112 9.07 9.68 -0.30
C ALA A 112 10.11 8.57 -0.05
N GLY A 113 9.79 7.58 0.79
CA GLY A 113 10.62 6.39 1.01
C GLY A 113 10.75 5.48 -0.21
N LEU A 114 9.73 5.45 -1.08
CA LEU A 114 9.78 4.75 -2.37
C LEU A 114 10.75 5.39 -3.38
N LEU A 115 11.06 6.68 -3.28
CA LEU A 115 12.01 7.31 -4.21
C LEU A 115 13.46 6.87 -3.93
N SER A 116 13.75 6.45 -2.70
CA SER A 116 15.07 6.01 -2.26
C SER A 116 15.49 4.61 -2.74
N TRP A 117 14.58 3.78 -3.28
CA TRP A 117 14.96 2.44 -3.76
C TRP A 117 15.53 2.43 -5.19
N ARG A 118 15.30 3.49 -5.98
CA ARG A 118 15.82 3.64 -7.35
C ARG A 118 17.16 4.40 -7.42
N ALA A 119 17.73 4.79 -6.28
CA ALA A 119 18.98 5.54 -6.19
C ALA A 119 20.20 4.64 -5.98
#